data_AF-A0A348XL36-F1
#
_entry.id   AF-A0A348XL36-F1
#
_cell.length_a   1.000
_cell.length_b   1.000
_cell.length_c   1.000
_cell.angle_alpha   90.00
_cell.angle_beta   90.00
_cell.angle_gamma   90.00
#
_symmetry.space_group_name_H-M   'P 1'
#
loop_
_entity.id
_entity.type
_entity.pdbx_description
1 polymer ?
#
loop_
_entity_poly.entity_id
_entity_poly.type
_entity_poly.pdbx_seq_one_letter_code
_entity_poly.pdbx_strand_id
1 'polypeptide(L)'
;MTAALLICRSDQSHPQEANSMAKLLCLITLAAALASCNMLRMPTMGPKDEQSSFRQVTALHDSGKYAKALVALDAFAAEYPATPMESAAIYYRASCLVGTGDEAQARELFIKLATGRAGPWKGNAAIRLHQLDEKK
;
A
#
# COMPACT_ATOMS: atom_id res chain seq x y z
N MET A 1 35.87 -11.74 24.97
CA MET A 1 36.52 -12.43 23.83
C MET A 1 36.59 -13.91 24.17
N THR A 2 36.67 -14.76 23.15
CA THR A 2 36.65 -16.25 23.17
C THR A 2 35.29 -16.86 23.58
N ALA A 3 34.41 -17.33 22.68
CA ALA A 3 34.62 -18.19 21.50
C ALA A 3 35.53 -19.37 21.87
N ALA A 4 35.26 -20.63 21.60
CA ALA A 4 34.27 -21.35 20.82
C ALA A 4 34.51 -22.82 21.21
N LEU A 5 33.68 -23.73 20.69
CA LEU A 5 33.94 -25.19 20.66
C LEU A 5 34.03 -25.88 22.02
N LEU A 6 32.97 -26.57 22.42
CA LEU A 6 32.98 -28.02 22.69
C LEU A 6 31.66 -28.44 23.33
N ILE A 7 30.61 -28.59 22.52
CA ILE A 7 29.68 -29.71 22.72
C ILE A 7 29.44 -30.33 21.35
N CYS A 8 30.53 -30.83 20.77
CA CYS A 8 30.49 -31.93 19.81
C CYS A 8 31.01 -33.15 20.56
N ARG A 9 30.11 -34.06 20.98
CA ARG A 9 30.14 -35.47 20.55
C ARG A 9 29.09 -36.32 21.28
N SER A 10 28.60 -37.28 20.50
CA SER A 10 27.98 -38.55 20.90
C SER A 10 26.45 -38.58 21.03
N ASP A 11 25.77 -38.68 19.88
CA ASP A 11 25.32 -39.98 19.31
C ASP A 11 25.29 -41.12 20.36
N GLN A 12 24.22 -41.87 20.66
CA GLN A 12 23.09 -42.32 19.85
C GLN A 12 22.10 -43.05 20.77
N SER A 13 20.78 -42.85 20.62
CA SER A 13 19.74 -43.86 20.93
C SER A 13 18.40 -43.45 20.32
N HIS A 14 18.00 -44.20 19.29
CA HIS A 14 16.69 -44.29 18.62
C HIS A 14 16.43 -43.44 17.33
N PRO A 15 16.36 -44.10 16.15
CA PRO A 15 16.33 -43.47 14.82
C PRO A 15 14.94 -43.18 14.22
N GLN A 16 13.86 -43.13 15.01
CA GLN A 16 12.51 -42.91 14.45
C GLN A 16 11.81 -41.62 14.91
N GLU A 17 12.19 -41.01 16.03
CA GLU A 17 11.56 -39.76 16.52
C GLU A 17 12.30 -38.48 16.11
N ALA A 18 13.57 -38.58 15.73
CA ALA A 18 14.41 -37.45 15.33
C ALA A 18 13.85 -36.69 14.12
N ASN A 19 13.14 -37.38 13.22
CA ASN A 19 12.56 -36.77 12.02
C ASN A 19 11.29 -35.95 12.34
N SER A 20 10.54 -36.31 13.40
CA SER A 20 9.37 -35.55 13.85
C SER A 20 9.78 -34.34 14.69
N MET A 21 10.79 -34.50 15.56
CA MET A 21 11.28 -33.42 16.43
C MET A 21 12.06 -32.35 15.66
N ALA A 22 12.86 -32.75 14.66
CA ALA A 22 13.54 -31.80 13.79
C ALA A 22 12.55 -31.02 12.90
N LYS A 23 11.47 -31.66 12.44
CA LYS A 23 10.37 -30.98 11.73
C LYS A 23 9.63 -30.01 12.62
N LEU A 24 9.36 -30.38 13.88
CA LEU A 24 8.70 -29.52 14.86
C LEU A 24 9.56 -28.30 15.20
N LEU A 25 10.86 -28.49 15.43
CA LEU A 25 11.83 -27.41 15.66
C LEU A 25 11.97 -26.50 14.44
N CYS A 26 11.95 -27.06 13.23
CA CYS A 26 12.01 -26.31 11.97
C CYS A 26 10.73 -25.50 11.70
N LEU A 27 9.55 -26.04 12.04
CA LEU A 27 8.28 -25.31 11.95
C LEU A 27 8.21 -24.14 12.94
N ILE A 28 8.73 -24.32 14.16
CA ILE A 28 8.76 -23.26 15.18
C ILE A 28 9.74 -22.14 14.78
N THR A 29 10.91 -22.47 14.24
CA THR A 29 11.86 -21.45 13.76
C THR A 29 11.39 -20.74 12.49
N LEU A 30 10.70 -21.44 11.59
CA LEU A 30 10.08 -20.84 10.40
C LEU A 30 8.92 -19.89 10.75
N ALA A 31 8.09 -20.25 11.75
CA ALA A 31 7.04 -19.37 12.24
C ALA A 31 7.60 -18.11 12.92
N ALA A 32 8.70 -18.23 13.68
CA ALA A 32 9.37 -17.08 14.29
C ALA A 32 10.03 -16.15 13.25
N ALA A 33 10.49 -16.70 12.11
CA ALA A 33 10.98 -15.91 10.99
C ALA A 33 9.85 -15.11 10.31
N LEU A 34 8.64 -15.68 10.19
CA LEU A 34 7.46 -14.93 9.72
C LEU A 34 7.04 -13.81 10.71
N ALA A 35 7.21 -14.01 12.01
CA ALA A 35 6.91 -12.98 13.02
C ALA A 35 7.90 -11.80 12.98
N SER A 36 9.16 -12.05 12.60
CA SER A 36 10.18 -11.00 12.45
C SER A 36 10.05 -10.22 11.14
N CYS A 37 9.35 -10.78 10.15
CA CYS A 37 9.06 -10.15 8.87
C CYS A 37 7.68 -9.48 8.87
N ASN A 38 7.41 -8.55 9.80
CA ASN A 38 6.37 -7.52 9.68
C ASN A 38 4.99 -7.94 9.09
N MET A 39 4.53 -9.18 9.26
CA MET A 39 3.34 -9.73 8.57
C MET A 39 2.05 -9.56 9.37
N LEU A 40 2.11 -8.93 10.53
CA LEU A 40 0.94 -8.60 11.37
C LEU A 40 0.86 -7.13 11.73
N ARG A 41 1.48 -6.24 10.94
CA ARG A 41 1.10 -4.83 10.99
C ARG A 41 -0.19 -4.66 10.21
N MET A 42 -1.29 -5.13 10.82
CA MET A 42 -2.61 -4.64 10.48
C MET A 42 -2.68 -3.23 11.06
N PRO A 43 -2.65 -2.15 10.25
CA PRO A 43 -3.01 -0.85 10.79
C PRO A 43 -4.49 -0.95 11.14
N THR A 44 -4.80 -1.17 12.41
CA THR A 44 -6.11 -0.86 12.98
C THR A 44 -6.23 0.66 13.04
N MET A 45 -6.22 1.31 11.88
CA MET A 45 -6.40 2.74 11.73
C MET A 45 -7.86 2.99 11.45
N GLY A 46 -8.46 3.84 12.28
CA GLY A 46 -9.88 4.13 12.18
C GLY A 46 -10.18 5.02 10.97
N PRO A 47 -11.46 5.17 10.60
CA PRO A 47 -11.88 6.11 9.56
C PRO A 47 -11.45 7.57 9.84
N LYS A 48 -11.07 7.89 11.09
CA LYS A 48 -10.59 9.21 11.49
C LYS A 48 -9.19 9.52 10.97
N ASP A 49 -8.31 8.52 10.90
CA ASP A 49 -6.93 8.69 10.42
C ASP A 49 -6.90 8.85 8.90
N GLU A 50 -7.73 8.07 8.19
CA GLU A 50 -7.97 8.18 6.74
C GLU A 50 -8.41 9.60 6.35
N GLN A 51 -9.43 10.14 7.03
CA GLN A 51 -9.93 11.48 6.76
C GLN A 51 -8.88 12.57 7.02
N SER A 52 -8.04 12.40 8.03
CA SER A 52 -6.97 13.33 8.36
C SER A 52 -5.92 13.37 7.24
N SER A 53 -5.45 12.20 6.80
CA SER A 53 -4.49 12.11 5.68
C SER A 53 -5.09 12.65 4.37
N PHE A 54 -6.37 12.38 4.12
CA PHE A 54 -7.05 12.91 2.93
C PHE A 54 -7.24 14.45 2.99
N ARG A 55 -7.50 15.01 4.17
CA ARG A 55 -7.54 16.47 4.36
C ARG A 55 -6.19 17.12 4.07
N GLN A 56 -5.08 16.46 4.37
CA GLN A 56 -3.76 16.95 4.01
C GLN A 56 -3.55 16.98 2.49
N VAL A 57 -3.96 15.91 1.79
CA VAL A 57 -3.88 15.85 0.32
C VAL A 57 -4.68 16.98 -0.32
N THR A 58 -5.92 17.17 0.11
CA THR A 58 -6.80 18.22 -0.43
C THR A 58 -6.22 19.61 -0.17
N ALA A 59 -5.72 19.89 1.03
CA ALA A 59 -5.05 21.16 1.32
C ALA A 59 -3.82 21.42 0.43
N LEU A 60 -3.03 20.38 0.11
CA LEU A 60 -1.89 20.50 -0.79
C LEU A 60 -2.33 20.74 -2.24
N HIS A 61 -3.39 20.06 -2.69
CA HIS A 61 -4.00 20.27 -4.01
C HIS A 61 -4.56 21.69 -4.16
N ASP A 62 -5.35 22.17 -3.19
CA ASP A 62 -5.93 23.52 -3.18
C ASP A 62 -4.83 24.60 -3.11
N SER A 63 -3.70 24.29 -2.47
CA SER A 63 -2.52 25.17 -2.45
C SER A 63 -1.72 25.16 -3.76
N GLY A 64 -2.12 24.40 -4.78
CA GLY A 64 -1.41 24.23 -6.04
C GLY A 64 -0.10 23.44 -5.93
N LYS A 65 0.17 22.80 -4.78
CA LYS A 65 1.41 22.04 -4.53
C LYS A 65 1.25 20.60 -5.03
N TYR A 66 0.97 20.43 -6.31
CA TYR A 66 0.61 19.14 -6.91
C TYR A 66 1.66 18.05 -6.70
N ALA A 67 2.95 18.36 -6.84
CA ALA A 67 4.03 17.39 -6.58
C ALA A 67 4.02 16.86 -5.14
N LYS A 68 3.77 17.72 -4.15
CA LYS A 68 3.66 17.29 -2.75
C LYS A 68 2.39 16.51 -2.48
N ALA A 69 1.28 16.90 -3.13
CA ALA A 69 0.02 16.18 -3.04
C ALA A 69 0.15 14.76 -3.60
N LEU A 70 0.89 14.55 -4.70
CA LEU A 70 1.17 13.23 -5.25
C LEU A 70 1.93 12.34 -4.26
N VAL A 71 2.98 12.85 -3.61
CA VAL A 71 3.72 12.10 -2.58
C VAL A 71 2.81 11.73 -1.40
N ALA A 72 1.96 12.66 -0.94
CA ALA A 72 1.01 12.39 0.12
C ALA A 72 -0.06 11.36 -0.31
N LEU A 73 -0.47 11.36 -1.58
CA LEU A 73 -1.37 10.37 -2.16
C LEU A 73 -0.75 8.98 -2.29
N ASP A 74 0.54 8.89 -2.62
CA ASP A 74 1.26 7.62 -2.63
C ASP A 74 1.35 7.02 -1.21
N ALA A 75 1.65 7.86 -0.22
CA ALA A 75 1.62 7.45 1.19
C ALA A 75 0.20 7.02 1.61
N PHE A 76 -0.83 7.78 1.21
CA PHE A 76 -2.22 7.45 1.49
C PHE A 76 -2.61 6.09 0.87
N ALA A 77 -2.24 5.82 -0.38
CA ALA A 77 -2.55 4.56 -1.04
C ALA A 77 -1.82 3.36 -0.42
N ALA A 78 -0.60 3.57 0.09
CA ALA A 78 0.16 2.55 0.79
C ALA A 78 -0.42 2.24 2.18
N GLU A 79 -0.90 3.26 2.89
CA GLU A 79 -1.40 3.13 4.26
C GLU A 79 -2.89 2.74 4.31
N TYR A 80 -3.66 3.12 3.30
CA TYR A 80 -5.11 2.93 3.22
C TYR A 80 -5.56 2.18 1.95
N PRO A 81 -5.08 0.95 1.71
CA PRO A 81 -5.52 0.15 0.57
C PRO A 81 -7.00 -0.24 0.72
N ALA A 82 -7.76 -0.19 -0.38
CA ALA A 82 -9.18 -0.61 -0.45
C ALA A 82 -10.14 0.15 0.49
N THR A 83 -9.90 1.43 0.73
CA THR A 83 -10.81 2.32 1.48
C THR A 83 -11.91 2.92 0.59
N PRO A 84 -13.06 3.33 1.16
CA PRO A 84 -14.08 4.03 0.38
C PRO A 84 -13.57 5.36 -0.23
N MET A 85 -12.56 6.00 0.38
CA MET A 85 -11.90 7.17 -0.21
C MET A 85 -10.89 6.84 -1.31
N GLU A 86 -10.60 5.58 -1.61
CA GLU A 86 -9.68 5.20 -2.70
C GLU A 86 -10.07 5.86 -4.03
N SER A 87 -11.35 5.82 -4.38
CA SER A 87 -11.87 6.46 -5.59
C SER A 87 -11.64 7.98 -5.60
N ALA A 88 -11.74 8.63 -4.44
CA ALA A 88 -11.45 10.05 -4.27
C ALA A 88 -9.95 10.31 -4.44
N ALA A 89 -9.10 9.53 -3.79
CA ALA A 89 -7.65 9.64 -3.87
C ALA A 89 -7.15 9.50 -5.31
N ILE A 90 -7.69 8.53 -6.07
CA ILE A 90 -7.36 8.36 -7.50
C ILE A 90 -7.78 9.59 -8.31
N TYR A 91 -8.97 10.16 -8.06
CA TYR A 91 -9.42 11.38 -8.74
C TYR A 91 -8.50 12.57 -8.45
N TYR A 92 -8.13 12.81 -7.18
CA TYR A 92 -7.21 13.89 -6.83
C TYR A 92 -5.81 13.67 -7.39
N ARG A 93 -5.33 12.42 -7.47
CA ARG A 93 -4.07 12.08 -8.14
C ARG A 93 -4.11 12.48 -9.61
N ALA A 94 -5.16 12.08 -10.32
CA ALA A 94 -5.35 12.43 -11.72
C ALA A 94 -5.43 13.97 -11.90
N SER A 95 -6.14 14.67 -11.02
CA SER A 95 -6.19 16.14 -11.05
C SER A 95 -4.83 16.79 -10.77
N CYS A 96 -4.01 16.23 -9.87
CA CYS A 96 -2.66 16.72 -9.64
C CYS A 96 -1.77 16.54 -10.87
N LEU A 97 -1.89 15.40 -11.57
CA LEU A 97 -1.14 15.12 -12.80
C LEU A 97 -1.51 16.09 -13.93
N VAL A 98 -2.79 16.46 -14.06
CA VAL A 98 -3.18 17.56 -14.97
C VAL A 98 -2.47 18.87 -14.57
N GLY A 99 -2.37 19.16 -13.28
CA GLY A 99 -1.67 20.33 -12.76
C GLY A 99 -0.15 20.32 -12.98
N THR A 100 0.48 19.14 -13.10
CA THR A 100 1.92 19.01 -13.41
C THR A 100 2.21 18.94 -14.92
N GLY A 101 1.20 18.77 -15.76
CA GLY A 101 1.33 18.66 -17.21
C GLY A 101 1.38 17.22 -17.73
N ASP A 102 1.30 16.22 -16.84
CA ASP A 102 1.29 14.79 -17.18
C ASP A 102 -0.12 14.32 -17.58
N GLU A 103 -0.74 15.01 -18.53
CA GLU A 103 -2.13 14.78 -18.93
C GLU A 103 -2.37 13.36 -19.48
N ALA A 104 -1.35 12.73 -20.07
CA ALA A 104 -1.44 11.36 -20.55
C ALA A 104 -1.72 10.36 -19.41
N GLN A 105 -0.98 10.46 -18.30
CA GLN A 105 -1.20 9.62 -17.12
C GLN A 105 -2.51 9.99 -16.41
N ALA A 106 -2.82 11.28 -16.35
CA ALA A 106 -4.09 11.74 -15.77
C ALA A 106 -5.30 11.13 -16.50
N ARG A 107 -5.25 11.12 -17.84
CA ARG A 107 -6.30 10.55 -18.70
C ARG A 107 -6.51 9.07 -18.41
N GLU A 108 -5.43 8.29 -18.32
CA GLU A 108 -5.51 6.86 -18.02
C GLU A 108 -6.20 6.62 -16.67
N LEU A 109 -5.84 7.39 -15.64
CA LEU A 109 -6.47 7.30 -14.33
C LEU A 109 -7.95 7.70 -14.37
N PHE A 110 -8.31 8.75 -15.11
CA PHE A 110 -9.72 9.13 -15.29
C PHE A 110 -10.53 8.06 -16.03
N ILE A 111 -9.95 7.42 -17.05
CA ILE A 111 -10.59 6.29 -17.76
C ILE A 111 -10.79 5.13 -16.80
N LYS A 112 -9.77 4.77 -16.00
CA LYS A 112 -9.87 3.72 -14.99
C LYS A 112 -11.00 4.02 -13.99
N LEU A 113 -11.13 5.27 -13.56
CA LEU A 113 -12.19 5.69 -12.65
C LEU A 113 -13.58 5.66 -13.30
N ALA A 114 -13.67 6.13 -14.55
CA ALA A 114 -14.92 6.19 -15.32
C ALA A 114 -15.45 4.78 -15.67
N THR A 115 -14.55 3.84 -15.97
CA THR A 115 -14.89 2.45 -16.33
C THR A 115 -15.04 1.55 -15.11
N GLY A 116 -14.50 1.94 -13.95
CA GLY A 116 -14.56 1.21 -12.69
C GLY A 116 -15.95 1.12 -12.05
N ARG A 117 -15.97 0.50 -10.86
CA ARG A 117 -17.16 0.29 -10.03
C ARG A 117 -17.82 1.65 -9.72
N ALA A 118 -19.15 1.69 -9.74
CA ALA A 118 -19.90 2.93 -9.53
C ALA A 118 -19.51 3.59 -8.19
N GLY A 119 -19.16 4.87 -8.24
CA GLY A 119 -18.77 5.68 -7.09
C GLY A 119 -18.98 7.17 -7.38
N PRO A 120 -19.01 8.02 -6.34
CA PRO A 120 -19.36 9.44 -6.48
C PRO A 120 -18.43 10.20 -7.45
N TRP A 121 -17.19 9.75 -7.60
CA TRP A 121 -16.18 10.39 -8.46
C TRP A 121 -16.24 9.97 -9.93
N LYS A 122 -17.01 8.93 -10.28
CA LYS A 122 -17.12 8.41 -11.66
C LYS A 122 -17.64 9.46 -12.64
N GLY A 123 -18.68 10.21 -12.25
CA GLY A 123 -19.24 11.30 -13.07
C GLY A 123 -18.24 12.43 -13.25
N ASN A 124 -17.58 12.86 -12.17
CA ASN A 124 -16.57 13.93 -12.22
C ASN A 124 -15.40 13.55 -13.12
N ALA A 125 -14.94 12.29 -13.08
CA ALA A 125 -13.89 11.81 -13.97
C ALA A 125 -14.31 11.82 -15.45
N ALA A 126 -15.53 11.43 -15.77
CA ALA A 126 -16.04 11.50 -17.15
C ALA A 126 -16.10 12.94 -17.67
N ILE A 127 -16.56 13.89 -16.84
CA ILE A 127 -16.57 15.32 -17.18
C ILE A 127 -15.15 15.84 -17.40
N ARG A 128 -14.21 15.51 -16.49
CA ARG A 128 -12.81 15.91 -16.64
C ARG A 128 -12.16 15.32 -17.88
N LEU A 129 -12.49 14.08 -18.23
CA LEU A 129 -12.00 13.44 -19.44
C LEU A 129 -12.41 14.22 -20.70
N HIS A 130 -13.70 14.57 -20.79
CA HIS A 130 -14.21 15.37 -21.91
C HIS A 130 -13.49 16.72 -22.05
N GLN A 131 -13.29 17.44 -20.94
CA GLN A 131 -12.54 18.70 -20.92
C GLN A 131 -11.09 18.56 -21.41
N LEU A 132 -10.44 17.41 -21.17
CA LEU A 132 -9.09 17.13 -21.65
C LEU A 132 -9.06 16.77 -23.13
N ASP A 133 -10.15 16.24 -23.70
CA ASP A 133 -10.26 15.97 -25.14
C ASP A 133 -10.55 17.24 -25.95
N GLU A 134 -11.32 18.17 -25.39
CA GLU A 134 -11.64 19.45 -26.05
C GLU A 134 -10.44 20.41 -26.15
N LYS A 135 -9.43 20.25 -25.28
CA LYS A 135 -8.23 21.10 -25.25
C LYS A 135 -7.18 20.79 -26.31
N LYS A 136 -7.39 19.75 -27.13
CA LYS A 136 -6.47 19.28 -28.17
C LYS A 136 -6.61 20.06 -29.47
#